data_AF-A0A8D0PM90-F1
#
_entry.id   AF-A0A8D0PM90-F1
#
_cell.length_a   1.000
_cell.length_b   1.000
_cell.length_c   1.000
_cell.angle_alpha   90.00
_cell.angle_beta   90.00
_cell.angle_gamma   90.00
#
_symmetry.space_group_name_H-M   'P 1'
#
loop_
_entity.id
_entity.type
_entity.pdbx_description
1 polymer ?
#
loop_
_entity_poly.entity_id
_entity_poly.type
_entity_poly.pdbx_seq_one_letter_code
_entity_poly.pdbx_strand_id
1 'polypeptide(L)'
;ATCSHLQLQNKHEVLELAFSILYDSNCQLNFIAPDKHEYCIWTDGLNALLGKDMMSDLTQNDLDTLLSMEIKLRLLDLENIQIPDAPPPIPKEPSNYDFVYDCN
;
A
#
# COMPACT_ATOMS: atom_id res chain seq x y z
N ALA A 1 4.42 6.16 -22.66
CA ALA A 1 5.14 6.41 -23.93
C ALA A 1 5.85 5.12 -24.32
N THR A 2 5.61 4.64 -25.53
CA THR A 2 6.08 3.33 -26.03
C THR A 2 7.56 3.37 -26.38
N CYS A 3 8.36 2.49 -25.77
CA CYS A 3 9.80 2.36 -26.03
C CYS A 3 10.04 1.82 -27.46
N SER A 4 10.58 2.65 -28.35
CA SER A 4 10.65 2.44 -29.81
C SER A 4 11.79 1.51 -30.28
N HIS A 5 12.54 0.88 -29.39
CA HIS A 5 13.78 0.13 -29.73
C HIS A 5 13.73 -1.39 -29.49
N LEU A 6 12.58 -1.96 -29.08
CA LEU A 6 12.47 -3.39 -28.78
C LEU A 6 12.21 -4.24 -30.03
N GLN A 7 13.30 -4.69 -30.66
CA GLN A 7 13.30 -5.64 -31.78
C GLN A 7 13.87 -6.99 -31.34
N LEU A 8 13.21 -7.65 -30.38
CA LEU A 8 13.60 -8.98 -29.87
C LEU A 8 12.36 -9.88 -29.74
N GLN A 9 12.55 -11.17 -30.02
CA GLN A 9 11.55 -12.23 -29.91
C GLN A 9 11.05 -12.29 -28.45
N ASN A 10 9.73 -12.37 -28.24
CA ASN A 10 8.99 -12.22 -26.95
C ASN A 10 8.69 -10.77 -26.51
N LYS A 11 8.10 -9.97 -27.41
CA LYS A 11 7.71 -8.57 -27.13
C LYS A 11 6.79 -8.37 -25.91
N HIS A 12 5.93 -9.32 -25.56
CA HIS A 12 4.90 -9.10 -24.53
C HIS A 12 5.49 -9.02 -23.11
N GLU A 13 6.27 -10.02 -22.69
CA GLU A 13 6.88 -10.05 -21.36
C GLU A 13 7.88 -8.90 -21.15
N VAL A 14 8.65 -8.57 -22.19
CA VAL A 14 9.62 -7.47 -22.11
C VAL A 14 8.92 -6.11 -21.98
N LEU A 15 7.71 -5.95 -22.54
CA LEU A 15 6.93 -4.73 -22.39
C LEU A 15 6.40 -4.53 -20.97
N GLU A 16 6.12 -5.61 -20.23
CA GLU A 16 5.65 -5.53 -18.84
C GLU A 16 6.74 -5.12 -17.85
N LEU A 17 8.01 -5.27 -18.24
CA LEU A 17 9.19 -4.86 -17.46
C LEU A 17 9.79 -3.54 -17.91
N ALA A 18 9.29 -2.97 -19.01
CA ALA A 18 9.81 -1.74 -19.59
C ALA A 18 9.20 -0.50 -18.93
N PHE A 19 10.05 0.45 -18.53
CA PHE A 19 9.62 1.77 -18.08
C PHE A 19 10.57 2.86 -18.59
N SER A 20 10.14 4.12 -18.48
CA SER A 20 10.96 5.25 -18.93
C SER A 20 10.85 6.41 -17.95
N ILE A 21 11.98 7.04 -17.67
CA ILE A 21 12.05 8.23 -16.84
C ILE A 21 12.23 9.43 -17.78
N LEU A 22 11.26 10.35 -17.75
CA LEU A 22 11.31 11.62 -18.47
C LEU A 22 11.73 12.70 -17.48
N TYR A 23 12.84 13.40 -17.73
CA TYR A 23 13.38 14.39 -16.80
C TYR A 23 13.57 15.80 -17.39
N ASP A 24 13.68 15.90 -18.72
CA ASP A 24 13.66 17.18 -19.45
C ASP A 24 12.78 17.04 -20.70
N SER A 25 12.42 18.18 -21.31
CA SER A 25 11.42 18.26 -22.40
C SER A 25 11.64 17.33 -23.60
N ASN A 26 12.85 16.82 -23.84
CA ASN A 26 13.14 15.81 -24.85
C ASN A 26 14.11 14.71 -24.39
N CYS A 27 14.41 14.64 -23.08
CA CYS A 27 15.35 13.66 -22.55
C CYS A 27 14.59 12.56 -21.80
N GLN A 28 14.78 11.32 -22.26
CA GLN A 28 14.23 10.14 -21.62
C GLN A 28 15.33 9.10 -21.41
N LEU A 29 15.22 8.35 -20.32
CA LEU A 29 16.02 7.16 -20.09
C LEU A 29 15.08 5.95 -20.09
N ASN A 30 15.35 5.01 -21.00
CA ASN A 30 14.56 3.79 -21.17
C ASN A 30 15.21 2.66 -20.39
N PHE A 31 14.42 1.99 -19.55
CA PHE A 31 14.87 0.89 -18.71
C PHE A 31 14.05 -0.35 -19.00
N ILE A 32 14.69 -1.51 -18.83
CA ILE A 32 14.03 -2.81 -18.72
C ILE A 32 14.44 -3.36 -17.36
N ALA A 33 13.48 -3.56 -16.46
CA ALA A 33 13.74 -4.21 -15.19
C ALA A 33 14.17 -5.67 -15.42
N PRO A 34 15.06 -6.23 -14.58
CA PRO A 34 15.49 -7.62 -14.71
C PRO A 34 14.35 -8.61 -14.41
N ASP A 35 13.41 -8.23 -13.55
CA ASP A 35 12.23 -9.01 -13.20
C ASP A 35 11.08 -8.11 -12.71
N LYS A 36 9.93 -8.73 -12.40
CA LYS A 36 8.73 -8.03 -11.95
C LYS A 36 8.91 -7.37 -10.58
N HIS A 37 9.70 -7.97 -9.69
CA HIS A 37 9.95 -7.41 -8.35
C HIS A 37 10.71 -6.09 -8.47
N GLU A 38 11.82 -6.09 -9.21
CA GLU A 38 12.60 -4.87 -9.47
C GLU A 38 11.77 -3.81 -10.22
N TYR A 39 10.93 -4.21 -11.17
CA TYR A 39 9.99 -3.28 -11.80
C TYR A 39 9.09 -2.57 -10.78
N CYS A 40 8.51 -3.32 -9.82
CA CYS A 40 7.69 -2.77 -8.76
C CYS A 40 8.50 -1.82 -7.86
N ILE A 41 9.70 -2.24 -7.42
CA ILE A 41 10.61 -1.41 -6.60
C ILE A 41 10.93 -0.08 -7.28
N TRP A 42 11.30 -0.10 -8.57
CA TRP A 42 11.62 1.12 -9.31
C TRP A 42 10.40 2.02 -9.48
N THR A 43 9.27 1.47 -9.94
CA THR A 43 8.08 2.28 -10.23
C THR A 43 7.47 2.89 -8.97
N ASP A 44 7.39 2.15 -7.87
CA ASP A 44 6.89 2.65 -6.60
C ASP A 44 7.87 3.60 -5.92
N GLY A 45 9.17 3.29 -5.94
CA GLY A 45 10.20 4.19 -5.40
C GLY A 45 10.22 5.53 -6.12
N LEU A 46 10.09 5.54 -7.45
CA LEU A 46 9.98 6.76 -8.24
C LEU A 46 8.69 7.53 -7.95
N ASN A 47 7.55 6.84 -7.79
CA ASN A 47 6.30 7.46 -7.39
C ASN A 47 6.44 8.14 -6.02
N ALA A 48 7.03 7.46 -5.04
CA ALA A 48 7.26 8.02 -3.70
C ALA A 48 8.15 9.28 -3.75
N LEU A 49 9.24 9.26 -4.53
CA LEU A 49 10.11 10.43 -4.73
C LEU A 49 9.37 11.62 -5.37
N LEU A 50 8.37 11.34 -6.20
CA LEU A 50 7.51 12.35 -6.83
C LEU A 50 6.30 12.74 -5.96
N GLY A 51 6.16 12.18 -4.75
CA GLY A 51 5.00 12.41 -3.87
C GLY A 51 3.70 11.82 -4.41
N LYS A 52 3.79 10.77 -5.23
CA LYS A 52 2.65 10.02 -5.77
C LYS A 52 2.47 8.72 -5.02
N ASP A 53 1.27 8.16 -5.11
CA ASP A 53 0.96 6.86 -4.53
C ASP A 53 1.78 5.74 -5.19
N MET A 54 2.19 4.78 -4.37
CA MET A 54 2.80 3.52 -4.80
C MET A 54 1.66 2.59 -5.25
N MET A 55 1.77 2.04 -6.46
CA MET A 55 0.64 1.40 -7.16
C MET A 55 0.88 -0.07 -7.50
N SER A 56 2.06 -0.62 -7.19
CA SER A 56 2.36 -2.00 -7.56
C SER A 56 1.65 -3.04 -6.69
N ASP A 57 1.46 -4.23 -7.26
CA ASP A 57 0.94 -5.39 -6.54
C ASP A 57 1.83 -5.77 -5.34
N LEU A 58 3.14 -5.51 -5.42
CA LEU A 58 4.09 -5.75 -4.33
C LEU A 58 3.74 -4.86 -3.13
N THR A 59 3.58 -3.56 -3.35
CA THR A 59 3.18 -2.64 -2.28
C THR A 59 1.83 -3.00 -1.68
N GLN A 60 0.85 -3.39 -2.51
CA GLN A 60 -0.46 -3.80 -2.02
C GLN A 60 -0.36 -5.05 -1.13
N ASN A 61 0.43 -6.04 -1.54
CA ASN A 61 0.62 -7.28 -0.77
C ASN A 61 1.38 -7.04 0.54
N ASP A 62 2.42 -6.21 0.51
CA ASP A 62 3.17 -5.82 1.70
C ASP A 62 2.27 -5.07 2.69
N LEU A 63 1.45 -4.13 2.19
CA LEU A 63 0.49 -3.40 3.01
C LEU A 63 -0.53 -4.34 3.67
N ASP A 64 -1.11 -5.26 2.91
CA ASP A 64 -2.07 -6.24 3.44
C ASP A 64 -1.44 -7.12 4.51
N THR A 65 -0.20 -7.58 4.29
CA THR A 65 0.55 -8.41 5.23
C THR A 65 0.82 -7.67 6.54
N LEU A 66 1.33 -6.43 6.44
CA LEU A 66 1.65 -5.60 7.60
C LEU A 66 0.40 -5.20 8.38
N LEU A 67 -0.64 -4.74 7.67
CA LEU A 67 -1.90 -4.34 8.26
C LEU A 67 -2.60 -5.53 8.94
N SER A 68 -2.61 -6.68 8.29
CA SER A 68 -3.19 -7.90 8.85
C SER A 68 -2.54 -8.28 10.17
N MET A 69 -1.21 -8.14 10.28
CA MET A 69 -0.51 -8.40 11.54
C MET A 69 -0.87 -7.36 12.61
N GLU A 70 -0.87 -6.07 12.27
CA GLU A 70 -1.22 -5.00 13.21
C GLU A 70 -2.66 -5.16 13.73
N ILE A 71 -3.63 -5.42 12.84
CA ILE A 71 -5.03 -5.64 13.23
C ILE A 71 -5.16 -6.87 14.12
N LYS A 72 -4.48 -7.99 13.81
CA LYS A 72 -4.48 -9.18 14.68
C LYS A 72 -3.96 -8.86 16.08
N LEU A 73 -2.89 -8.05 16.19
CA LEU A 73 -2.37 -7.61 17.50
C LEU A 73 -3.39 -6.78 18.29
N ARG A 74 -4.12 -5.89 17.62
CA ARG A 74 -5.20 -5.10 18.25
C ARG A 74 -6.40 -5.93 18.69
N LEU A 75 -6.64 -7.06 18.02
CA LEU A 75 -7.75 -7.95 18.32
C LEU A 75 -7.42 -9.01 19.37
N LEU A 76 -6.19 -9.05 19.92
CA LEU A 76 -5.81 -10.01 20.96
C LEU A 76 -6.72 -9.91 22.19
N ASP A 77 -7.06 -8.70 22.63
CA ASP A 77 -7.96 -8.49 23.79
C ASP A 77 -9.42 -8.89 23.51
N LEU A 78 -9.76 -9.09 22.24
CA LEU A 78 -11.10 -9.49 21.78
C LEU A 78 -11.17 -10.96 21.37
N GLU A 79 -10.14 -11.76 21.69
CA GLU A 79 -10.10 -13.17 21.37
C GLU A 79 -11.31 -13.91 22.00
N ASN A 80 -12.05 -14.66 21.20
CA ASN A 80 -13.29 -15.36 21.57
C ASN A 80 -14.50 -14.44 21.90
N ILE A 81 -14.39 -13.13 21.70
CA ILE A 81 -15.51 -12.19 21.79
C ILE A 81 -16.20 -12.10 20.43
N GLN A 82 -17.54 -12.18 20.41
CA GLN A 82 -18.32 -11.94 19.19
C GLN A 82 -18.20 -10.47 18.80
N ILE A 83 -17.63 -10.20 17.63
CA ILE A 83 -17.54 -8.85 17.07
C ILE A 83 -18.92 -8.49 16.52
N PRO A 84 -19.54 -7.38 16.98
CA PRO A 84 -20.85 -6.98 16.49
C PRO A 84 -20.76 -6.45 15.05
N ASP A 85 -21.72 -6.83 14.20
CA ASP A 85 -21.80 -6.38 12.79
C ASP A 85 -22.06 -4.86 12.67
N ALA A 86 -22.69 -4.27 13.68
CA ALA A 86 -22.96 -2.84 13.76
C ALA A 86 -22.42 -2.26 15.07
N PRO A 87 -21.91 -1.00 15.07
CA PRO A 87 -21.49 -0.35 16.30
C PRO A 87 -22.62 -0.32 17.34
N PRO A 88 -22.39 -0.73 18.60
CA PRO A 88 -23.38 -0.62 19.66
C PRO A 88 -23.83 0.84 19.86
N PRO A 89 -25.10 1.08 20.20
CA PRO A 89 -25.58 2.44 20.45
C PRO A 89 -24.84 3.05 21.64
N ILE A 90 -24.32 4.26 21.46
CA ILE A 90 -23.69 5.02 22.55
C ILE A 90 -24.80 5.42 23.54
N PRO A 91 -24.72 5.02 24.82
CA PRO A 91 -25.72 5.40 25.81
C PRO A 91 -25.72 6.92 26.04
N LYS A 92 -26.85 7.47 26.49
CA LYS A 92 -26.90 8.86 26.98
C LYS A 92 -25.89 9.02 28.12
N GLU A 93 -25.25 10.18 28.17
CA GLU A 93 -24.37 10.54 29.28
C GLU A 93 -25.05 10.32 30.64
N PRO A 94 -24.28 9.94 31.68
CA PRO A 94 -24.78 9.87 33.04
C PRO A 94 -25.41 11.20 33.50
N SER A 95 -26.38 11.14 34.41
CA SER A 95 -27.03 12.34 34.93
C SER A 95 -26.15 13.16 35.89
N ASN A 96 -25.04 12.59 36.35
CA ASN A 96 -24.05 13.24 37.22
C ASN A 96 -22.65 12.62 36.97
N TYR A 97 -21.63 13.25 37.53
CA TYR A 97 -20.23 12.81 37.45
C TYR A 97 -19.66 12.50 38.85
N ASP A 98 -20.51 12.02 39.77
CA ASP A 98 -20.10 11.64 41.13
C ASP A 98 -19.47 10.23 41.08
N PHE A 99 -18.21 10.16 40.64
CA PHE A 99 -17.51 8.89 40.46
C PHE A 99 -17.26 8.18 41.79
N VAL A 100 -17.44 6.85 41.78
CA VAL A 100 -17.22 6.00 42.97
C VAL A 100 -15.73 5.84 43.29
N TYR A 101 -14.86 6.04 42.31
CA TYR A 101 -13.42 5.86 42.42
C TYR A 101 -12.70 7.12 41.94
N ASP A 102 -11.64 7.49 42.65
CA ASP A 102 -10.69 8.50 42.18
C ASP A 102 -9.83 7.92 41.06
N CYS A 103 -9.48 8.73 40.07
CA CYS A 103 -8.45 8.38 39.09
C CYS A 103 -7.05 8.67 39.68
N ASN A 104 -6.09 7.76 39.43
CA ASN A 104 -4.67 7.97 39.73
C ASN A 104 -3.97 8.81 38.66
#